data_AF-A0A7C5G379-F1
#
_entry.id   AF-A0A7C5G379-F1
#
_cell.length_a   1.000
_cell.length_b   1.000
_cell.length_c   1.000
_cell.angle_alpha   90.00
_cell.angle_beta   90.00
_cell.angle_gamma   90.00
#
_symmetry.space_group_name_H-M   'P 1'
#
loop_
_entity.id
_entity.type
_entity.pdbx_description
1 polymer ?
#
loop_
_entity_poly.entity_id
_entity_poly.type
_entity_poly.pdbx_seq_one_letter_code
_entity_poly.pdbx_strand_id
1 'polypeptide(L)'
;MSDERIVVQRPSFMSGRGSQEDILKLLDGLEELAENAYSFFGKAWGIDLEEFHMLTNKIRASLPDEVRRASRVASDSDKIVSAAKEEAAVITERATEEANRVVEEARQMAAKLIDTSEINKLAKAQAQGVLANADATAREVRRGADEYAREVLATVENHLAAVMGTLQKGREKLEVRITTQQTAEPVIPAGRGRR
;
A
#
# COMPACT_ATOMS: atom_id res chain seq x y z
N MET A 1 36.15 8.18 -15.44
CA MET A 1 35.52 8.31 -14.11
C MET A 1 36.59 7.87 -13.12
N SER A 2 37.30 8.85 -12.58
CA SER A 2 38.53 8.68 -11.82
C SER A 2 38.19 8.15 -10.43
N ASP A 3 38.78 7.01 -10.09
CA ASP A 3 38.61 6.31 -8.83
C ASP A 3 39.37 7.09 -7.73
N GLU A 4 38.68 8.07 -7.13
CA GLU A 4 39.21 8.89 -6.05
C GLU A 4 39.23 8.07 -4.76
N ARG A 5 40.34 7.35 -4.56
CA ARG A 5 40.59 6.58 -3.34
C ARG A 5 40.51 7.54 -2.15
N ILE A 6 39.49 7.36 -1.33
CA ILE A 6 39.36 8.04 -0.03
C ILE A 6 40.60 7.70 0.80
N VAL A 7 41.55 8.63 0.88
CA VAL A 7 42.71 8.53 1.74
C VAL A 7 42.21 8.73 3.17
N VAL A 8 41.94 7.62 3.85
CA VAL A 8 41.66 7.65 5.29
C VAL A 8 42.96 8.04 6.00
N GLN A 9 43.11 9.33 6.27
CA GLN A 9 44.19 9.86 7.08
C GLN A 9 44.02 9.29 8.50
N ARG A 10 44.73 8.20 8.82
CA ARG A 10 44.74 7.62 10.15
C ARG A 10 45.31 8.67 11.12
N PRO A 11 44.55 9.14 12.13
CA PRO A 11 45.07 10.12 13.08
C PRO A 11 46.18 9.50 13.93
N SER A 12 47.33 10.18 14.02
CA SER A 12 48.56 9.75 14.72
C SER A 12 48.47 9.83 16.26
N PHE A 13 47.42 9.31 16.88
CA PHE A 13 47.27 9.34 18.35
C PHE A 13 48.05 8.22 19.09
N MET A 14 48.88 7.43 18.39
CA MET A 14 49.55 6.25 18.99
C MET A 14 50.95 6.49 19.60
N SER A 15 51.43 7.72 19.74
CA SER A 15 52.75 7.98 20.39
C SER A 15 52.71 8.07 21.92
N GLY A 16 51.58 7.73 22.58
CA GLY A 16 51.44 7.79 24.04
C GLY A 16 51.84 6.53 24.80
N ARG A 17 52.23 5.45 24.12
CA ARG A 17 52.48 4.14 24.77
C ARG A 17 53.71 4.14 25.69
N GLY A 18 54.65 5.07 25.48
CA GLY A 18 55.89 5.14 26.27
C GLY A 18 55.67 5.49 27.75
N SER A 19 54.84 6.51 28.07
CA SER A 19 54.71 7.00 29.44
C SER A 19 53.88 6.10 30.37
N GLN A 20 52.89 5.39 29.83
CA GLN A 20 52.10 4.43 30.58
C GLN A 20 52.94 3.19 30.92
N GLU A 21 53.73 2.73 29.96
CA GLU A 21 54.71 1.65 30.16
C GLU A 21 55.76 2.05 31.21
N ASP A 22 56.15 3.33 31.24
CA ASP A 22 57.10 3.86 32.23
C ASP A 22 56.52 3.92 33.66
N ILE A 23 55.24 4.29 33.85
CA ILE A 23 54.61 4.28 35.18
C ILE A 23 54.47 2.85 35.71
N LEU A 24 54.07 1.90 34.86
CA LEU A 24 53.97 0.50 35.25
C LEU A 24 55.35 -0.05 35.63
N LYS A 25 56.40 0.23 34.85
CA LYS A 25 57.78 -0.13 35.20
C LYS A 25 58.25 0.46 36.53
N LEU A 26 57.85 1.70 36.86
CA LEU A 26 58.18 2.32 38.14
C LEU A 26 57.44 1.67 39.31
N LEU A 27 56.20 1.21 39.10
CA LEU A 27 55.44 0.45 40.09
C LEU A 27 56.02 -0.96 40.27
N ASP A 28 56.36 -1.65 39.18
CA ASP A 28 57.01 -2.96 39.20
C ASP A 28 58.35 -2.88 39.95
N GLY A 29 59.13 -1.81 39.74
CA GLY A 29 60.38 -1.58 40.48
C GLY A 29 60.17 -1.31 41.98
N LEU A 30 59.05 -0.67 42.37
CA LEU A 30 58.69 -0.53 43.78
C LEU A 30 58.26 -1.87 44.40
N GLU A 31 57.57 -2.70 43.63
CA GLU A 31 57.14 -4.04 44.04
C GLU A 31 58.35 -4.95 44.24
N GLU A 32 59.28 -4.98 43.29
CA GLU A 32 60.53 -5.75 43.39
C GLU A 32 61.36 -5.35 44.62
N LEU A 33 61.44 -4.05 44.91
CA LEU A 33 62.14 -3.53 46.08
C LEU A 33 61.45 -3.96 47.40
N ALA A 34 60.12 -4.09 47.40
CA ALA A 34 59.37 -4.63 48.53
C ALA A 34 59.50 -6.16 48.66
N GLU A 35 59.52 -6.90 47.55
CA GLU A 35 59.67 -8.36 47.51
C GLU A 35 61.06 -8.82 47.97
N ASN A 36 62.11 -8.07 47.63
CA ASN A 36 63.50 -8.35 48.01
C ASN A 36 63.81 -8.01 49.48
N ALA A 37 62.86 -7.42 50.21
CA ALA A 37 63.04 -7.07 51.62
C ALA A 37 63.01 -8.30 52.54
N TYR A 38 63.91 -8.34 53.52
CA TYR A 38 63.87 -9.37 54.56
C TYR A 38 62.66 -9.13 55.47
N SER A 39 61.65 -10.01 55.40
CA SER A 39 60.50 -9.92 56.28
C SER A 39 60.77 -10.61 57.62
N PHE A 40 60.76 -9.86 58.71
CA PHE A 40 60.88 -10.38 60.07
C PHE A 40 59.83 -9.75 60.99
N PHE A 41 59.07 -10.57 61.72
CA PHE A 41 57.92 -10.15 62.52
C PHE A 41 56.90 -9.27 61.78
N GLY A 42 56.61 -9.58 60.51
CA GLY A 42 55.63 -8.84 59.70
C GLY A 42 56.07 -7.42 59.33
N LYS A 43 57.36 -7.10 59.49
CA LYS A 43 57.97 -5.84 59.06
C LYS A 43 59.08 -6.15 58.05
N ALA A 44 59.15 -5.35 57.01
CA ALA A 44 60.22 -5.41 56.04
C ALA A 44 61.50 -4.75 56.61
N TRP A 45 62.64 -5.43 56.48
CA TRP A 45 63.97 -5.00 56.87
C TRP A 45 64.91 -5.08 55.67
N GLY A 46 65.88 -4.16 55.59
CA GLY A 46 66.88 -4.15 54.50
C GLY A 46 66.41 -3.51 53.19
N ILE A 47 65.36 -2.69 53.23
CA ILE A 47 64.94 -1.86 52.09
C ILE A 47 65.86 -0.65 51.94
N ASP A 48 66.29 -0.37 50.72
CA ASP A 48 66.88 0.93 50.37
C ASP A 48 65.80 2.02 50.35
N LEU A 49 65.81 2.85 51.40
CA LEU A 49 64.85 3.92 51.58
C LEU A 49 65.04 5.05 50.56
N GLU A 50 66.27 5.27 50.07
CA GLU A 50 66.57 6.30 49.07
C GLU A 50 65.99 5.90 47.70
N GLU A 51 66.19 4.65 47.30
CA GLU A 51 65.61 4.11 46.06
C GLU A 51 64.07 4.07 46.10
N PHE A 52 63.49 3.64 47.23
CA PHE A 52 62.04 3.68 47.45
C PHE A 52 61.45 5.09 47.29
N HIS A 53 62.07 6.09 47.91
CA HIS A 53 61.61 7.48 47.80
C HIS A 53 61.80 8.03 46.39
N MET A 54 62.89 7.66 45.71
CA MET A 54 63.15 8.07 44.33
C MET A 54 62.09 7.54 43.36
N LEU A 55 61.75 6.25 43.43
CA LEU A 55 60.69 5.64 42.60
C LEU A 55 59.32 6.26 42.91
N THR A 56 58.99 6.43 44.20
CA THR A 56 57.73 7.05 44.63
C THR A 56 57.59 8.50 44.10
N ASN A 57 58.67 9.27 44.14
CA ASN A 57 58.67 10.65 43.63
C ASN A 57 58.53 10.69 42.11
N LYS A 58 59.16 9.76 41.39
CA LYS A 58 58.99 9.64 39.93
C LYS A 58 57.55 9.32 39.55
N ILE A 59 56.90 8.39 40.26
CA ILE A 59 55.48 8.06 40.05
C ILE A 59 54.61 9.28 40.36
N ARG A 60 54.85 9.97 41.47
CA ARG A 60 54.08 11.18 41.83
C ARG A 60 54.22 12.29 40.79
N ALA A 61 55.38 12.41 40.15
CA ALA A 61 55.63 13.38 39.10
C ALA A 61 54.93 13.03 37.77
N SER A 62 54.90 11.74 37.39
CA SER A 62 54.37 11.30 36.08
C SER A 62 52.87 10.94 36.09
N LEU A 63 52.33 10.52 37.23
CA LEU A 63 50.94 10.06 37.35
C LEU A 63 49.89 11.13 36.99
N PRO A 64 49.98 12.40 37.42
CA PRO A 64 48.97 13.40 37.09
C PRO A 64 48.81 13.62 35.59
N ASP A 65 49.91 13.56 34.84
CA ASP A 65 49.89 13.76 33.40
C ASP A 65 49.29 12.56 32.67
N GLU A 66 49.51 11.33 33.16
CA GLU A 66 48.88 10.13 32.60
C GLU A 66 47.37 10.13 32.86
N VAL A 67 46.93 10.48 34.07
CA VAL A 67 45.50 10.60 34.39
C VAL A 67 44.83 11.67 33.51
N ARG A 68 45.48 12.81 33.30
CA ARG A 68 45.00 13.86 32.38
C ARG A 68 44.96 13.40 30.93
N ARG A 69 45.91 12.57 30.49
CA ARG A 69 45.88 11.97 29.14
C ARG A 69 44.71 11.00 29.01
N ALA A 70 44.57 10.04 29.93
CA ALA A 70 43.48 9.08 29.91
C ALA A 70 42.10 9.75 29.91
N SER A 71 41.91 10.78 30.75
CA SER A 71 40.67 11.57 30.79
C SER A 71 40.39 12.29 29.47
N ARG A 72 41.43 12.86 28.81
CA ARG A 72 41.28 13.48 27.49
C ARG A 72 40.91 12.47 26.42
N VAL A 73 41.60 11.33 26.37
CA VAL A 73 41.30 10.25 25.42
C VAL A 73 39.88 9.74 25.60
N ALA A 74 39.42 9.55 26.84
CA ALA A 74 38.05 9.16 27.12
C ALA A 74 37.04 10.21 26.63
N SER A 75 37.26 11.48 26.97
CA SER A 75 36.38 12.58 26.52
C SER A 75 36.36 12.72 25.00
N ASP A 76 37.49 12.56 24.33
CA ASP A 76 37.57 12.65 22.86
C ASP A 76 36.91 11.43 22.20
N SER A 77 37.07 10.24 22.79
CA SER A 77 36.33 9.04 22.36
C SER A 77 34.81 9.25 22.45
N ASP A 78 34.32 9.80 23.56
CA ASP A 78 32.89 10.08 23.74
C ASP A 78 32.36 11.08 22.70
N LYS A 79 33.14 12.14 22.41
CA LYS A 79 32.81 13.10 21.35
C LYS A 79 32.75 12.45 19.98
N ILE A 80 33.75 11.61 19.64
CA ILE A 80 33.79 10.89 18.36
C ILE A 80 32.57 9.97 18.23
N VAL A 81 32.26 9.20 19.27
CA VAL A 81 31.09 8.31 19.26
C VAL A 81 29.79 9.09 19.14
N SER A 82 29.66 10.23 19.83
CA SER A 82 28.48 11.09 19.73
C SER A 82 28.32 11.66 18.32
N ALA A 83 29.40 12.22 17.74
CA ALA A 83 29.37 12.77 16.39
C ALA A 83 29.06 11.69 15.34
N ALA A 84 29.65 10.51 15.46
CA ALA A 84 29.37 9.39 14.57
C ALA A 84 27.91 8.91 14.65
N LYS A 85 27.30 8.92 15.86
CA LYS A 85 25.88 8.58 16.03
C LYS A 85 24.96 9.63 15.39
N GLU A 86 25.27 10.91 15.55
CA GLU A 86 24.51 12.00 14.94
C GLU A 86 24.60 11.94 13.41
N GLU A 87 25.80 11.76 12.87
CA GLU A 87 26.02 11.62 11.43
C GLU A 87 25.29 10.37 10.88
N ALA A 88 25.36 9.24 11.58
CA ALA A 88 24.62 8.04 11.20
C ALA A 88 23.11 8.29 11.19
N ALA A 89 22.57 8.99 12.19
CA ALA A 89 21.14 9.33 12.24
C ALA A 89 20.74 10.18 11.03
N VAL A 90 21.50 11.23 10.70
CA VAL A 90 21.26 12.09 9.53
C VAL A 90 21.32 11.30 8.22
N ILE A 91 22.30 10.40 8.08
CA ILE A 91 22.41 9.54 6.89
C ILE A 91 21.17 8.64 6.76
N THR A 92 20.74 8.01 7.86
CA THR A 92 19.56 7.13 7.82
C THR A 92 18.30 7.90 7.49
N GLU A 93 18.09 9.08 8.06
CA GLU A 93 16.95 9.93 7.77
C GLU A 93 16.92 10.31 6.27
N ARG A 94 18.01 10.85 5.75
CA ARG A 94 18.13 11.20 4.32
C ARG A 94 17.91 9.99 3.41
N ALA A 95 18.45 8.82 3.76
CA ALA A 95 18.26 7.61 2.99
C ALA A 95 16.79 7.17 2.97
N THR A 96 16.08 7.29 4.10
CA THR A 96 14.65 6.97 4.16
C THR A 96 13.79 7.96 3.38
N GLU A 97 14.10 9.25 3.45
CA GLU A 97 13.42 10.28 2.66
C GLU A 97 13.60 10.04 1.15
N GLU A 98 14.84 9.77 0.73
CA GLU A 98 15.15 9.48 -0.67
C GLU A 98 14.46 8.21 -1.17
N ALA A 99 14.49 7.14 -0.37
CA ALA A 99 13.81 5.90 -0.71
C ALA A 99 12.29 6.11 -0.88
N ASN A 100 11.67 6.87 0.04
CA ASN A 100 10.26 7.21 -0.06
C ASN A 100 9.95 8.03 -1.30
N ARG A 101 10.80 9.01 -1.64
CA ARG A 101 10.67 9.81 -2.87
C ARG A 101 10.71 8.94 -4.12
N VAL A 102 11.71 8.06 -4.23
CA VAL A 102 11.87 7.15 -5.38
C VAL A 102 10.67 6.22 -5.53
N VAL A 103 10.16 5.65 -4.42
CA VAL A 103 8.98 4.79 -4.44
C VAL A 103 7.75 5.55 -4.93
N GLU A 104 7.55 6.79 -4.46
CA GLU A 104 6.41 7.60 -4.86
C GLU A 104 6.49 8.02 -6.34
N GLU A 105 7.66 8.42 -6.82
CA GLU A 105 7.90 8.71 -8.23
C GLU A 105 7.62 7.47 -9.11
N ALA A 106 8.12 6.30 -8.70
CA ALA A 106 7.87 5.05 -9.41
C ALA A 106 6.37 4.70 -9.47
N ARG A 107 5.63 4.89 -8.37
CA ARG A 107 4.17 4.69 -8.35
C ARG A 107 3.45 5.63 -9.30
N GLN A 108 3.83 6.91 -9.32
CA GLN A 108 3.24 7.90 -10.23
C GLN A 108 3.53 7.58 -11.70
N MET A 109 4.76 7.15 -12.01
CA MET A 109 5.11 6.70 -13.36
C MET A 109 4.34 5.45 -13.76
N ALA A 110 4.23 4.46 -12.87
CA ALA A 110 3.46 3.25 -13.12
C ALA A 110 1.98 3.56 -13.39
N ALA A 111 1.36 4.43 -12.59
CA ALA A 111 -0.02 4.87 -12.81
C ALA A 111 -0.19 5.54 -14.18
N LYS A 112 0.74 6.42 -14.57
CA LYS A 112 0.74 7.04 -15.91
C LYS A 112 0.92 6.01 -17.03
N LEU A 113 1.80 5.03 -16.86
CA LEU A 113 2.01 3.97 -17.85
C LEU A 113 0.77 3.10 -18.03
N ILE A 114 0.07 2.77 -16.93
CA ILE A 114 -1.17 2.01 -16.98
C ILE A 114 -2.26 2.82 -17.71
N ASP A 115 -2.39 4.10 -17.41
CA ASP A 115 -3.42 4.95 -18.04
C ASP A 115 -3.13 5.24 -19.52
N THR A 116 -1.85 5.42 -19.85
CA THR A 116 -1.39 5.63 -21.24
C THR A 116 -1.29 4.35 -22.05
N SER A 117 -1.29 3.18 -21.40
CA SER A 117 -1.18 1.87 -22.04
C SER A 117 -2.22 1.72 -23.13
N GLU A 118 -1.76 1.41 -24.34
CA GLU A 118 -2.63 1.16 -25.49
C GLU A 118 -3.62 0.03 -25.21
N ILE A 119 -3.26 -0.92 -24.35
CA ILE A 119 -4.16 -1.99 -23.92
C ILE A 119 -5.37 -1.43 -23.18
N ASN A 120 -5.19 -0.46 -22.27
CA ASN A 120 -6.30 0.16 -21.55
C ASN A 120 -7.17 1.01 -22.48
N LYS A 121 -6.55 1.74 -23.41
CA LYS A 121 -7.29 2.50 -24.43
C LYS A 121 -8.11 1.58 -25.34
N LEU A 122 -7.50 0.49 -25.82
CA LEU A 122 -8.15 -0.53 -26.64
C LEU A 122 -9.29 -1.21 -25.87
N ALA A 123 -9.05 -1.61 -24.62
CA ALA A 123 -10.07 -2.23 -23.77
C ALA A 123 -11.25 -1.28 -23.53
N LYS A 124 -11.00 0.01 -23.28
CA LYS A 124 -12.04 1.03 -23.12
C LYS A 124 -12.83 1.24 -24.41
N ALA A 125 -12.16 1.31 -25.56
CA ALA A 125 -12.81 1.41 -26.86
C ALA A 125 -13.66 0.17 -27.19
N GLN A 126 -13.14 -1.03 -26.90
CA GLN A 126 -13.90 -2.28 -27.05
C GLN A 126 -15.12 -2.32 -26.13
N ALA A 127 -14.99 -1.93 -24.86
CA ALA A 127 -16.11 -1.87 -23.92
C ALA A 127 -17.20 -0.90 -24.40
N GLN A 128 -16.81 0.28 -24.91
CA GLN A 128 -17.74 1.23 -25.52
C GLN A 128 -18.42 0.64 -26.77
N GLY A 129 -17.69 -0.09 -27.60
CA GLY A 129 -18.25 -0.79 -28.75
C GLY A 129 -19.28 -1.86 -28.37
N VAL A 130 -18.99 -2.66 -27.33
CA VAL A 130 -19.91 -3.67 -26.80
C VAL A 130 -21.19 -3.01 -26.26
N LEU A 131 -21.07 -1.92 -25.52
CA LEU A 131 -22.23 -1.18 -24.99
C LEU A 131 -23.08 -0.58 -26.13
N ALA A 132 -22.45 0.05 -27.12
CA ALA A 132 -23.14 0.61 -28.27
C ALA A 132 -23.90 -0.48 -29.07
N ASN A 133 -23.26 -1.64 -29.28
CA ASN A 133 -23.89 -2.78 -29.93
C ASN A 133 -25.05 -3.33 -29.11
N ALA A 134 -24.88 -3.49 -27.80
CA ALA A 134 -25.95 -3.95 -26.90
C ALA A 134 -27.16 -3.01 -26.93
N ASP A 135 -26.93 -1.69 -26.92
CA ASP A 135 -27.99 -0.68 -27.04
C ASP A 135 -28.68 -0.70 -28.40
N ALA A 136 -27.94 -0.94 -29.49
CA ALA A 136 -28.51 -1.07 -30.83
C ALA A 136 -29.40 -2.32 -30.92
N THR A 137 -28.89 -3.48 -30.46
CA THR A 137 -29.65 -4.72 -30.41
C THR A 137 -30.89 -4.59 -29.52
N ALA A 138 -30.77 -3.95 -28.34
CA ALA A 138 -31.92 -3.73 -27.45
C ALA A 138 -33.01 -2.89 -28.13
N ARG A 139 -32.64 -1.86 -28.90
CA ARG A 139 -33.60 -1.06 -29.69
C ARG A 139 -34.26 -1.88 -30.78
N GLU A 140 -33.49 -2.70 -31.48
CA GLU A 140 -34.01 -3.58 -32.53
C GLU A 140 -34.98 -4.62 -32.00
N VAL A 141 -34.66 -5.27 -30.87
CA VAL A 141 -35.55 -6.22 -30.21
C VAL A 141 -36.85 -5.55 -29.79
N ARG A 142 -36.80 -4.34 -29.20
CA ARG A 142 -38.02 -3.59 -28.82
C ARG A 142 -38.88 -3.29 -30.04
N ARG A 143 -38.27 -2.79 -31.13
CA ARG A 143 -39.00 -2.51 -32.37
C ARG A 143 -39.66 -3.77 -32.93
N GLY A 144 -38.93 -4.88 -32.98
CA GLY A 144 -39.46 -6.16 -33.44
C GLY A 144 -40.62 -6.68 -32.57
N ALA A 145 -40.52 -6.50 -31.25
CA ALA A 145 -41.59 -6.85 -30.32
C ALA A 145 -42.85 -5.98 -30.53
N ASP A 146 -42.69 -4.67 -30.75
CA ASP A 146 -43.80 -3.76 -31.03
C ASP A 146 -44.48 -4.07 -32.38
N GLU A 147 -43.69 -4.41 -33.41
CA GLU A 147 -44.19 -4.85 -34.72
C GLU A 147 -44.98 -6.16 -34.60
N TYR A 148 -44.43 -7.15 -33.90
CA TYR A 148 -45.11 -8.41 -33.65
C TYR A 148 -46.41 -8.21 -32.85
N ALA A 149 -46.38 -7.39 -31.80
CA ALA A 149 -47.58 -7.08 -31.02
C ALA A 149 -48.66 -6.44 -31.89
N ARG A 150 -48.28 -5.53 -32.81
CA ARG A 150 -49.22 -4.91 -33.76
C ARG A 150 -49.85 -5.95 -34.69
N GLU A 151 -49.07 -6.88 -35.23
CA GLU A 151 -49.58 -7.94 -36.12
C GLU A 151 -50.56 -8.89 -35.39
N VAL A 152 -50.21 -9.28 -34.17
CA VAL A 152 -51.08 -10.12 -33.33
C VAL A 152 -52.39 -9.37 -33.01
N LEU A 153 -52.31 -8.10 -32.62
CA LEU A 153 -53.49 -7.27 -32.34
C LEU A 153 -54.38 -7.12 -33.57
N ALA A 154 -53.81 -6.86 -34.76
CA ALA A 154 -54.57 -6.79 -36.00
C ALA A 154 -55.25 -8.12 -36.35
N THR A 155 -54.58 -9.24 -36.09
CA THR A 155 -55.15 -10.58 -36.28
C THR A 155 -56.36 -10.79 -35.36
N VAL A 156 -56.22 -10.43 -34.07
CA VAL A 156 -57.31 -10.51 -33.09
C VAL A 156 -58.48 -9.61 -33.48
N GLU A 157 -58.21 -8.39 -33.94
CA GLU A 157 -59.23 -7.45 -34.42
C GLU A 157 -60.04 -8.04 -35.58
N ASN A 158 -59.37 -8.62 -36.58
CA ASN A 158 -60.04 -9.28 -37.70
C ASN A 158 -60.93 -10.46 -37.25
N HIS A 159 -60.46 -11.26 -36.30
CA HIS A 159 -61.26 -12.36 -35.75
C HIS A 159 -62.49 -11.84 -35.01
N LEU A 160 -62.34 -10.78 -34.21
CA LEU A 160 -63.44 -10.17 -33.48
C LEU A 160 -64.47 -9.55 -34.43
N ALA A 161 -64.03 -8.89 -35.50
CA ALA A 161 -64.91 -8.36 -36.55
C ALA A 161 -65.74 -9.48 -37.22
N ALA A 162 -65.13 -10.63 -37.50
CA ALA A 162 -65.84 -11.79 -38.04
C ALA A 162 -66.90 -12.31 -37.06
N VAL A 163 -66.58 -12.42 -35.77
CA VAL A 163 -67.53 -12.82 -34.71
C VAL A 163 -68.67 -11.81 -34.56
N MET A 164 -68.38 -10.50 -34.61
CA MET A 164 -69.41 -9.46 -34.59
C MET A 164 -70.33 -9.54 -35.80
N GLY A 165 -69.78 -9.83 -36.98
CA GLY A 165 -70.56 -10.03 -38.20
C GLY A 165 -71.48 -11.25 -38.13
N THR A 166 -71.06 -12.36 -37.49
CA THR A 166 -71.95 -13.52 -37.28
C THR A 166 -73.03 -13.22 -36.26
N LEU A 167 -72.72 -12.48 -35.18
CA LEU A 167 -73.71 -12.04 -34.19
C LEU A 167 -74.75 -11.10 -34.80
N GLN A 168 -74.37 -10.12 -35.62
CA GLN A 168 -75.30 -9.23 -36.32
C GLN A 168 -76.25 -10.01 -37.22
N LYS A 169 -75.72 -10.91 -38.07
CA LYS A 169 -76.55 -11.79 -38.91
C LYS A 169 -77.49 -12.67 -38.08
N GLY A 170 -77.01 -13.16 -36.93
CA GLY A 170 -77.82 -13.92 -35.98
C GLY A 170 -78.97 -13.10 -35.42
N ARG A 171 -78.71 -11.85 -35.01
CA ARG A 171 -79.72 -10.90 -34.52
C ARG A 171 -80.76 -10.55 -35.58
N GLU A 172 -80.33 -10.20 -36.80
CA GLU A 172 -81.23 -9.88 -37.91
C GLU A 172 -82.19 -11.05 -38.21
N LYS A 173 -81.67 -12.29 -38.25
CA LYS A 173 -82.52 -13.49 -38.44
C LYS A 173 -83.54 -13.68 -37.32
N LEU A 174 -83.17 -13.41 -36.08
CA LEU A 174 -84.07 -13.47 -34.92
C LEU A 174 -85.16 -12.39 -35.02
N GLU A 175 -84.80 -11.17 -35.38
CA GLU A 175 -85.73 -10.05 -35.54
C GLU A 175 -86.75 -10.32 -36.66
N VAL A 176 -86.31 -10.80 -37.83
CA VAL A 176 -87.20 -11.22 -38.93
C VAL A 176 -88.15 -12.31 -38.47
N ARG A 177 -87.68 -13.31 -37.71
CA ARG A 177 -88.53 -14.37 -37.16
C ARG A 177 -89.60 -13.82 -36.21
N ILE A 178 -89.24 -12.88 -35.34
CA ILE A 178 -90.17 -12.24 -34.39
C ILE A 178 -91.25 -11.46 -35.14
N THR A 179 -90.87 -10.63 -36.12
CA THR A 179 -91.83 -9.84 -36.93
C THR A 179 -92.77 -10.74 -37.73
N THR A 180 -92.26 -11.83 -38.30
CA THR A 180 -93.08 -12.78 -39.08
C THR A 180 -94.10 -13.51 -38.18
N GLN A 181 -93.74 -13.81 -36.93
CA GLN A 181 -94.66 -14.40 -35.96
C GLN A 181 -95.75 -13.42 -35.47
N GLN A 182 -95.47 -12.11 -35.43
CA GLN A 182 -96.47 -11.09 -35.08
C GLN A 182 -97.51 -10.84 -36.19
N THR A 183 -97.18 -11.09 -37.45
CA THR A 183 -98.13 -10.97 -38.58
C THR A 183 -99.05 -12.17 -38.78
N ALA A 184 -98.84 -13.27 -38.04
CA ALA A 184 -99.57 -14.52 -38.18
C ALA A 184 -100.71 -14.67 -37.16
N GLU A 185 -101.45 -13.60 -36.86
CA GLU A 185 -102.74 -13.68 -36.15
C GLU A 185 -103.86 -13.94 -37.19
N PRO A 186 -104.57 -15.09 -37.15
CA PRO A 186 -105.51 -15.42 -38.20
C PRO A 186 -106.82 -14.62 -38.05
N VAL A 187 -107.12 -13.76 -39.04
CA VAL A 187 -108.48 -13.26 -39.25
C VAL A 187 -109.35 -14.44 -39.67
N ILE A 188 -110.19 -14.94 -38.76
CA ILE A 188 -111.16 -16.02 -39.01
C ILE A 188 -112.23 -15.49 -39.98
N PRO A 189 -112.37 -16.03 -41.21
CA PRO A 189 -113.46 -15.63 -42.10
C PRO A 189 -114.77 -16.28 -41.65
N ALA A 190 -115.79 -15.45 -41.38
CA ALA A 190 -117.13 -15.90 -41.01
C ALA A 190 -117.74 -16.76 -42.13
N GLY A 191 -118.10 -17.99 -41.76
CA GLY A 191 -118.63 -19.02 -42.66
C GLY A 191 -120.00 -18.66 -43.26
N ARG A 192 -120.16 -19.04 -44.53
CA ARG A 192 -121.40 -18.96 -45.31
C ARG A 192 -122.34 -20.10 -44.88
N GLY A 193 -123.38 -19.79 -44.09
CA GLY A 193 -124.45 -20.73 -43.76
C GLY A 193 -125.65 -20.59 -44.71
N ARG A 194 -126.00 -21.67 -45.41
CA ARG A 194 -127.25 -21.81 -46.18
C ARG A 194 -128.44 -22.00 -45.23
N ARG A 195 -129.52 -21.23 -45.42
CA ARG A 195 -130.88 -21.68 -45.76
C ARG A 195 -131.77 -20.47 -45.99
#